data_AF-A0A7S1X3U5-F1
#
_entry.id   AF-A0A7S1X3U5-F1
#
_cell.length_a   1.000
_cell.length_b   1.000
_cell.length_c   1.000
_cell.angle_alpha   90.00
_cell.angle_beta   90.00
_cell.angle_gamma   90.00
#
_symmetry.space_group_name_H-M   'P 1'
#
loop_
_entity.id
_entity.type
_entity.pdbx_description
1 polymer ?
#
loop_
_entity_poly.entity_id
_entity_poly.type
_entity_poly.pdbx_seq_one_letter_code
_entity_poly.pdbx_strand_id
1 'polypeptide(L)'
;RHYKACLNLFALNPSKDAREFCDLVNFVAQVCGCYDEYSTEFHIEVTKLLEEHYAVLEPALCRSLVQSLILLRNRGQVSPIQVLPLFFRLFRCNSKPLRQLLHRHI
;
A
#
# COMPACT_ATOMS: atom_id res chain seq x y z
N ARG A 1 8.63 14.58 -2.38
CA ARG A 1 8.46 15.15 -3.75
C ARG A 1 8.53 14.09 -4.85
N HIS A 2 9.59 13.27 -4.95
CA HIS A 2 9.68 12.18 -5.94
C HIS A 2 8.53 11.15 -5.82
N TYR A 3 8.27 10.64 -4.61
CA TYR A 3 7.13 9.74 -4.34
C TYR A 3 5.78 10.24 -4.86
N LYS A 4 5.44 11.51 -4.59
CA LYS A 4 4.19 12.13 -5.05
C LYS A 4 4.09 12.20 -6.58
N ALA A 5 5.20 12.51 -7.25
CA ALA A 5 5.24 12.54 -8.71
C ALA A 5 5.01 11.14 -9.29
N CYS A 6 5.68 10.11 -8.76
CA CYS A 6 5.48 8.73 -9.17
C CYS A 6 4.05 8.24 -8.88
N LEU A 7 3.50 8.57 -7.71
CA LEU A 7 2.12 8.23 -7.34
C LEU A 7 1.11 8.83 -8.32
N ASN A 8 1.26 10.11 -8.66
CA ASN A 8 0.38 10.79 -9.62
C ASN A 8 0.48 10.18 -11.03
N LEU A 9 1.69 9.85 -11.47
CA LEU A 9 1.90 9.15 -12.74
C LEU A 9 1.23 7.76 -12.73
N PHE A 10 1.32 7.06 -11.60
CA PHE A 10 0.72 5.74 -11.44
C PHE A 10 -0.81 5.79 -11.44
N ALA A 11 -1.41 6.81 -10.82
CA ALA A 11 -2.86 7.03 -10.86
C ALA A 11 -3.37 7.30 -12.29
N LEU A 12 -2.54 7.93 -13.15
CA LEU A 12 -2.86 8.16 -14.55
C LEU A 12 -2.72 6.90 -15.42
N ASN A 13 -1.75 6.03 -15.11
CA ASN A 13 -1.54 4.79 -15.84
C ASN A 13 -1.03 3.66 -14.91
N PRO A 14 -1.94 2.89 -14.27
CA PRO A 14 -1.57 1.87 -13.27
C PRO A 14 -0.85 0.63 -13.82
N SER A 15 -0.59 0.58 -15.13
CA SER A 15 -0.10 -0.60 -15.84
C SER A 15 1.39 -0.54 -16.23
N LYS A 16 2.04 0.63 -16.11
CA LYS A 16 3.46 0.81 -16.45
C LYS A 16 4.32 1.04 -15.19
N ASP A 17 5.54 0.51 -15.23
CA ASP A 17 6.64 0.78 -14.28
C ASP A 17 6.34 0.47 -12.80
N ALA A 18 5.67 -0.66 -12.55
CA ALA A 18 5.35 -1.11 -11.19
C ALA A 18 6.60 -1.34 -10.31
N ARG A 19 7.74 -1.77 -10.88
CA ARG A 19 8.93 -2.17 -10.09
C ARG A 19 9.58 -1.00 -9.36
N GLU A 20 9.90 0.09 -10.07
CA GLU A 20 10.54 1.26 -9.45
C GLU A 20 9.62 1.88 -8.39
N PHE A 21 8.32 1.93 -8.68
CA PHE A 21 7.34 2.40 -7.70
C PHE A 21 7.21 1.46 -6.48
N CYS A 22 7.30 0.14 -6.66
CA CYS A 22 7.36 -0.81 -5.53
C CYS A 22 8.56 -0.52 -4.62
N ASP A 23 9.75 -0.33 -5.20
CA ASP A 23 10.98 -0.08 -4.44
C ASP A 23 10.87 1.24 -3.67
N LEU A 24 10.31 2.26 -4.31
CA LEU A 24 10.06 3.55 -3.68
C LEU A 24 9.05 3.46 -2.52
N VAL A 25 7.92 2.78 -2.73
CA VAL A 25 6.91 2.54 -1.69
C VAL A 25 7.51 1.79 -0.50
N ASN A 26 8.30 0.75 -0.76
CA ASN A 26 8.98 -0.02 0.29
C ASN A 26 9.97 0.86 1.06
N PHE A 27 10.78 1.67 0.36
CA PHE A 27 11.70 2.60 0.99
C PHE A 27 10.97 3.60 1.89
N VAL A 28 9.92 4.26 1.39
CA VAL A 28 9.14 5.23 2.16
C VAL A 28 8.48 4.58 3.37
N ALA A 29 7.91 3.38 3.23
CA ALA A 29 7.32 2.64 4.34
C ALA A 29 8.33 2.34 5.46
N GLN A 30 9.61 2.13 5.12
CA GLN A 30 10.66 1.88 6.11
C GLN A 30 11.02 3.14 6.91
N VAL A 31 10.99 4.32 6.29
CA VAL A 31 11.53 5.57 6.89
C VAL A 31 10.47 6.58 7.32
N CYS A 32 9.22 6.47 6.85
CA CYS A 32 8.16 7.44 7.13
C CYS A 32 7.86 7.57 8.64
N GLY A 33 8.14 6.52 9.41
CA GLY A 33 8.02 6.51 10.85
C GLY A 33 8.85 7.51 11.63
N CYS A 34 9.91 8.04 11.03
CA CYS A 34 10.72 9.10 11.64
C CYS A 34 10.09 10.49 11.48
N TYR A 35 8.96 10.58 10.77
CA TYR A 35 8.31 11.82 10.37
C TYR A 35 6.78 11.69 10.41
N ASP A 36 6.17 11.91 11.59
CA ASP A 36 4.76 11.61 11.87
C ASP A 36 3.75 12.20 10.87
N GLU A 37 3.97 13.45 10.44
CA GLU A 37 3.13 14.13 9.45
C GLU A 37 3.11 13.38 8.10
N TYR A 38 4.29 12.90 7.66
CA TYR A 38 4.45 12.18 6.40
C TYR A 38 4.05 10.72 6.50
N SER A 39 4.18 10.09 7.67
CA SER A 39 3.64 8.74 7.95
C SER A 39 2.12 8.72 7.80
N THR A 40 1.46 9.74 8.37
CA THR A 40 0.01 9.92 8.26
C THR A 40 -0.40 10.16 6.81
N GLU A 41 0.31 11.02 6.09
CA GLU A 41 0.00 11.26 4.68
C GLU A 41 0.20 10.00 3.82
N PHE A 42 1.31 9.28 4.01
CA PHE A 42 1.65 8.09 3.25
C PHE A 42 0.64 6.96 3.42
N HIS A 43 0.15 6.68 4.63
CA HIS A 43 -0.84 5.62 4.81
C HIS A 43 -2.16 5.93 4.10
N ILE A 44 -2.59 7.20 4.10
CA ILE A 44 -3.82 7.64 3.41
C ILE A 44 -3.68 7.42 1.91
N GLU A 45 -2.53 7.80 1.35
CA GLU A 45 -2.26 7.67 -0.08
C GLU A 45 -2.20 6.21 -0.54
N VAL A 46 -1.50 5.34 0.21
CA VAL A 46 -1.44 3.91 -0.09
C VAL A 46 -2.81 3.26 0.03
N THR A 47 -3.59 3.64 1.05
CA THR A 47 -4.97 3.15 1.25
C THR A 47 -5.84 3.53 0.05
N LYS A 48 -5.83 4.82 -0.33
CA LYS A 48 -6.61 5.33 -1.46
C LYS A 48 -6.23 4.64 -2.78
N LEU A 49 -4.94 4.48 -3.05
CA LEU A 49 -4.46 3.78 -4.24
C LEU A 49 -4.97 2.34 -4.32
N LEU A 50 -4.95 1.61 -3.20
CA LEU A 50 -5.51 0.26 -3.14
C LEU A 50 -7.03 0.27 -3.29
N GLU A 51 -7.75 1.19 -2.64
CA GLU A 51 -9.20 1.25 -2.75
C GLU A 51 -9.68 1.53 -4.18
N GLU A 52 -9.01 2.45 -4.88
CA GLU A 52 -9.40 2.90 -6.22
C GLU A 52 -8.95 1.92 -7.33
N HIS A 53 -7.78 1.29 -7.17
CA HIS A 53 -7.12 0.61 -8.29
C HIS A 53 -6.82 -0.88 -8.08
N TYR A 54 -7.09 -1.50 -6.92
CA TYR A 54 -6.64 -2.89 -6.62
C TYR A 54 -6.95 -3.95 -7.70
N ALA A 55 -8.03 -3.77 -8.47
CA ALA A 55 -8.44 -4.70 -9.52
C ALA A 55 -7.53 -4.65 -10.78
N VAL A 56 -6.85 -3.53 -11.01
CA VAL A 56 -5.98 -3.29 -12.19
C VAL A 56 -4.50 -3.16 -11.85
N LEU A 57 -4.15 -3.09 -10.56
CA LEU A 57 -2.75 -3.06 -10.12
C LEU A 57 -2.05 -4.38 -10.47
N GLU A 58 -0.77 -4.28 -10.84
CA GLU A 58 0.07 -5.47 -10.92
C GLU A 58 0.11 -6.22 -9.57
N PRO A 59 0.02 -7.56 -9.57
CA PRO A 59 0.01 -8.34 -8.33
C PRO A 59 1.22 -8.13 -7.42
N ALA A 60 2.39 -7.81 -7.99
CA ALA A 60 3.58 -7.48 -7.21
C ALA A 60 3.39 -6.17 -6.43
N LEU A 61 2.93 -5.11 -7.11
CA LEU A 61 2.68 -3.81 -6.49
C LEU A 61 1.56 -3.86 -5.45
N CYS A 62 0.45 -4.53 -5.74
CA CYS A 62 -0.62 -4.68 -4.77
C CYS A 62 -0.12 -5.35 -3.48
N ARG A 63 0.74 -6.37 -3.60
CA ARG A 63 1.40 -7.00 -2.44
C ARG A 63 2.32 -6.04 -1.71
N SER A 64 3.16 -5.28 -2.40
CA SER A 64 4.06 -4.31 -1.75
C SER A 64 3.29 -3.23 -0.99
N LEU A 65 2.24 -2.66 -1.58
CA LEU A 65 1.38 -1.67 -0.91
C LEU A 65 0.71 -2.25 0.36
N VAL A 66 0.19 -3.47 0.29
CA VAL A 66 -0.40 -4.15 1.45
C VAL A 66 0.66 -4.45 2.52
N GLN A 67 1.86 -4.89 2.13
CA GLN A 67 2.97 -5.10 3.05
C GLN A 67 3.40 -3.80 3.74
N SER A 68 3.40 -2.66 3.04
CA SER A 68 3.66 -1.36 3.63
C SER A 68 2.62 -1.03 4.71
N LEU A 69 1.32 -1.19 4.44
CA LEU A 69 0.28 -0.93 5.46
C LEU A 69 0.39 -1.88 6.67
N ILE A 70 0.73 -3.15 6.45
CA ILE A 70 1.00 -4.10 7.54
C ILE A 70 2.21 -3.65 8.36
N LEU A 71 3.30 -3.20 7.73
CA LEU A 71 4.48 -2.70 8.42
C LEU A 71 4.15 -1.50 9.30
N LEU A 72 3.43 -0.52 8.75
CA LEU A 72 3.01 0.67 9.48
C LEU A 72 2.13 0.32 10.69
N ARG A 73 1.16 -0.59 10.51
CA ARG A 73 0.34 -1.11 11.62
C ARG A 73 1.19 -1.81 12.68
N ASN A 74 2.10 -2.69 12.28
CA ASN A 74 2.96 -3.43 13.20
C ASN A 74 3.87 -2.51 14.04
N ARG A 75 4.20 -1.33 13.52
CA ARG A 75 4.97 -0.29 14.20
C ARG A 75 4.10 0.67 15.04
N GLY A 76 2.78 0.46 15.09
CA GLY A 76 1.86 1.33 15.81
C GLY A 76 1.60 2.69 15.15
N GLN A 77 2.03 2.87 13.89
CA GLN A 77 1.89 4.13 13.15
C GLN A 77 0.50 4.32 12.55
N VAL A 78 -0.24 3.22 12.40
CA VAL A 78 -1.61 3.20 11.86
C VAL A 78 -2.46 2.26 12.72
N SER A 79 -3.64 2.72 13.11
CA SER A 79 -4.58 1.93 13.90
C SER A 79 -5.18 0.80 13.06
N PRO A 80 -5.41 -0.41 13.63
CA PRO A 80 -6.11 -1.48 12.93
C PRO A 80 -7.45 -1.06 12.33
N ILE A 81 -8.19 -0.16 13.02
CA ILE A 81 -9.49 0.34 12.57
C ILE A 81 -9.39 1.05 11.21
N GLN A 82 -8.25 1.68 10.92
CA GLN A 82 -8.03 2.43 9.68
C GLN A 82 -7.76 1.52 8.47
N VAL A 83 -7.21 0.31 8.67
CA VAL A 83 -6.74 -0.56 7.58
C VAL A 83 -7.52 -1.86 7.42
N LEU A 84 -8.14 -2.38 8.49
CA LEU A 84 -8.90 -3.63 8.44
C LEU A 84 -10.04 -3.61 7.40
N PRO A 85 -10.84 -2.54 7.26
CA PRO A 85 -11.89 -2.48 6.25
C PRO A 85 -11.35 -2.66 4.82
N LEU A 86 -10.20 -2.05 4.51
CA LEU A 86 -9.51 -2.24 3.24
C LEU A 86 -9.03 -3.69 3.08
N PHE A 87 -8.39 -4.27 4.11
CA PHE A 87 -7.90 -5.64 4.04
C PHE A 87 -9.03 -6.63 3.76
N PHE A 88 -10.18 -6.51 4.42
CA PHE A 88 -11.36 -7.33 4.13
C PHE A 88 -11.88 -7.14 2.70
N ARG A 89 -11.84 -5.93 2.16
CA ARG A 89 -12.21 -5.69 0.75
C ARG A 89 -11.25 -6.41 -0.20
N LEU A 90 -9.95 -6.39 0.08
CA LEU A 90 -8.91 -7.03 -0.73
C LEU A 90 -8.97 -8.56 -0.72
N PHE A 91 -9.69 -9.20 0.20
CA PHE A 91 -9.96 -10.66 0.12
C PHE A 91 -10.75 -11.06 -1.12
N ARG A 92 -11.48 -10.12 -1.74
CA ARG A 92 -12.19 -10.33 -3.00
C ARG A 92 -11.27 -10.36 -4.22
N CYS A 93 -10.01 -9.96 -4.07
CA CYS A 93 -9.03 -10.01 -5.16
C CYS A 93 -8.68 -11.46 -5.54
N ASN A 94 -8.54 -11.73 -6.83
CA ASN A 94 -8.20 -13.05 -7.39
C ASN A 94 -6.71 -13.41 -7.26
N SER A 95 -6.10 -13.11 -6.11
CA SER A 95 -4.69 -13.39 -5.83
C SER A 95 -4.57 -14.28 -4.59
N LYS A 96 -4.29 -15.58 -4.80
CA LYS A 96 -4.07 -16.54 -3.70
C LYS A 96 -2.95 -16.10 -2.74
N PRO A 97 -1.77 -15.63 -3.22
CA PRO A 97 -0.72 -15.14 -2.33
C PRO A 97 -1.15 -13.93 -1.51
N LEU A 98 -1.92 -13.00 -2.09
CA LEU A 98 -2.41 -11.83 -1.37
C LEU A 98 -3.38 -12.23 -0.25
N ARG A 99 -4.33 -13.13 -0.53
CA ARG A 99 -5.28 -13.64 0.48
C ARG A 99 -4.56 -14.36 1.62
N GLN A 100 -3.52 -15.14 1.33
CA GLN A 100 -2.69 -15.78 2.36
C GLN A 100 -1.95 -14.76 3.22
N LEU A 101 -1.39 -13.70 2.61
CA LEU A 101 -0.74 -12.62 3.33
C LEU A 101 -1.74 -11.93 4.27
N LEU A 102 -2.89 -11.49 3.74
CA LEU A 102 -3.92 -10.81 4.52
C LEU A 102 -4.42 -11.68 5.68
N HIS A 103 -4.66 -12.97 5.44
CA HIS A 103 -5.15 -13.89 6.47
C HIS A 103 -4.19 -14.05 7.66
N ARG A 104 -2.88 -13.90 7.45
CA ARG A 104 -1.88 -13.97 8.53
C ARG A 104 -1.80 -12.68 9.37
N HIS A 105 -2.35 -11.58 8.88
CA HIS A 105 -2.18 -10.25 9.46
C HIS A 105 -3.48 -9.56 9.89
N ILE A 106 -4.64 -10.19 9.67
CA ILE A 106 -5.92 -9.77 10.26
C ILE A 106 -6.08 -10.36 11.65
#